data_AF-A0ABD0NY34-F1
#
_entry.id   AF-A0ABD0NY34-F1
#
_cell.length_a   1.000
_cell.length_b   1.000
_cell.length_c   1.000
_cell.angle_alpha   90.00
_cell.angle_beta   90.00
_cell.angle_gamma   90.00
#
_symmetry.space_group_name_H-M   'P 1'
#
loop_
_entity.id
_entity.type
_entity.pdbx_description
1 polymer ?
#
loop_
_entity_poly.entity_id
_entity_poly.type
_entity_poly.pdbx_seq_one_letter_code
_entity_poly.pdbx_strand_id
1 'polypeptide(L)' 'GNKETPILQCHGEMDPMIPVQYGAMTAEKLKTIVSPQNVTFRTYPGLMHSSCPQKPKLNMFEHV' A
#
# COMPACT_ATOMS: atom_id res chain seq x y z
N GLY A 1 -9.81 -18.90 10.92
CA GLY A 1 -9.20 -18.04 9.89
C GLY A 1 -8.22 -17.09 10.54
N ASN A 2 -7.14 -16.73 9.85
CA ASN A 2 -6.02 -15.96 10.39
C ASN A 2 -6.33 -14.43 10.47
N LYS A 3 -7.28 -14.06 11.35
CA LYS A 3 -7.76 -12.67 11.50
C LYS A 3 -6.78 -11.73 12.21
N GLU A 4 -5.78 -12.31 12.87
CA GLU A 4 -4.80 -11.61 13.70
C GLU A 4 -3.55 -11.19 12.89
N THR A 5 -3.43 -11.61 11.64
CA THR A 5 -2.26 -11.26 10.82
C THR A 5 -2.23 -9.76 10.52
N PRO A 6 -1.14 -9.06 10.88
CA PRO A 6 -0.91 -7.68 10.47
C PRO A 6 -0.73 -7.59 8.96
N ILE A 7 -1.39 -6.61 8.34
CA ILE A 7 -1.31 -6.30 6.91
C ILE A 7 -0.85 -4.85 6.77
N LEU A 8 0.30 -4.68 6.11
CA LEU A 8 0.77 -3.39 5.64
C LEU A 8 0.48 -3.29 4.14
N GLN A 9 -0.37 -2.32 3.78
CA GLN A 9 -0.70 -2.02 2.39
C GLN A 9 -0.12 -0.64 2.04
N CYS A 10 0.72 -0.62 1.00
CA CYS A 10 1.43 0.57 0.57
C CYS A 10 0.96 1.01 -0.82
N HIS A 11 0.82 2.32 -1.05
CA HIS A 11 0.50 2.87 -2.38
C HIS A 11 1.23 4.18 -2.71
N GLY A 12 1.71 4.34 -3.94
CA GLY A 12 2.28 5.60 -4.42
C GLY A 12 1.19 6.56 -4.87
N GLU A 13 1.21 7.83 -4.47
CA GLU A 13 0.13 8.78 -4.81
C GLU A 13 0.15 9.20 -6.28
N MET A 14 1.29 9.06 -6.95
CA MET A 14 1.47 9.41 -8.36
C MET A 14 1.54 8.17 -9.25
N ASP A 15 1.04 7.02 -8.82
CA ASP A 15 0.93 5.82 -9.66
C ASP A 15 -0.01 6.12 -10.86
N PRO A 16 0.52 6.15 -12.10
CA PRO A 16 -0.30 6.49 -13.27
C PRO A 16 -1.15 5.32 -13.75
N MET A 17 -0.89 4.11 -13.27
CA MET A 17 -1.57 2.89 -13.68
C MET A 17 -2.77 2.61 -12.78
N ILE A 18 -2.57 2.73 -11.47
CA ILE A 18 -3.58 2.43 -10.46
C ILE A 18 -3.78 3.66 -9.56
N PRO A 19 -4.96 4.31 -9.60
CA PRO A 19 -5.29 5.37 -8.67
C PRO A 19 -5.23 4.94 -7.20
N VAL A 20 -4.67 5.79 -6.33
CA VAL A 20 -4.55 5.56 -4.87
C VAL A 20 -5.88 5.22 -4.18
N GLN A 21 -6.99 5.69 -4.74
CA GLN A 21 -8.34 5.40 -4.30
C GLN A 21 -8.65 3.89 -4.31
N TYR A 22 -8.12 3.14 -5.29
CA TYR A 22 -8.26 1.68 -5.29
C TYR A 22 -7.49 1.03 -4.14
N GLY A 23 -6.33 1.60 -3.79
CA GLY A 23 -5.60 1.22 -2.58
C GLY A 23 -6.45 1.44 -1.32
N ALA A 24 -7.03 2.63 -1.17
CA ALA A 24 -7.88 2.95 -0.03
C ALA A 24 -9.11 2.03 0.08
N MET A 25 -9.81 1.77 -1.03
CA MET A 25 -10.94 0.85 -1.06
C MET A 25 -10.54 -0.58 -0.70
N THR A 26 -9.37 -1.04 -1.15
CA THR A 26 -8.84 -2.36 -0.78
C THR A 26 -8.55 -2.43 0.72
N ALA A 27 -7.96 -1.40 1.31
CA ALA A 27 -7.69 -1.34 2.75
C ALA A 27 -8.99 -1.39 3.58
N GLU A 28 -10.02 -0.65 3.16
CA GLU A 28 -11.34 -0.70 3.80
C GLU A 28 -11.96 -2.10 3.70
N LYS A 29 -11.80 -2.77 2.55
CA LYS A 29 -12.28 -4.15 2.41
C LYS A 29 -11.52 -5.11 3.32
N LEU A 30 -10.20 -4.98 3.42
CA LEU A 30 -9.36 -5.82 4.29
C LEU A 30 -9.77 -5.72 5.75
N LYS A 31 -10.12 -4.53 6.24
CA LYS A 31 -10.63 -4.32 7.61
C LYS A 31 -11.91 -5.11 7.92
N THR A 32 -12.65 -5.56 6.91
CA THR A 32 -13.83 -6.43 7.08
C THR A 32 -13.48 -7.92 7.15
N ILE A 33 -12.27 -8.30 6.71
CA ILE A 33 -11.79 -9.68 6.61
C ILE A 33 -10.90 -10.03 7.80
N VAL A 34 -10.02 -9.12 8.19
CA VAL A 34 -9.13 -9.20 9.37
C VAL A 34 -9.56 -8.19 10.44
N SER A 35 -8.95 -8.23 11.62
CA SER A 35 -9.20 -7.21 12.64
C SER A 35 -8.79 -5.81 12.10
N PRO A 36 -9.66 -4.79 12.17
CA PRO A 36 -9.38 -3.47 11.56
C PRO A 36 -8.07 -2.82 12.05
N GLN A 37 -7.73 -3.02 13.33
CA GLN A 37 -6.48 -2.55 13.93
C GLN A 37 -5.22 -3.17 13.32
N ASN A 38 -5.36 -4.27 12.56
CA ASN A 38 -4.25 -4.98 11.93
C ASN A 38 -4.03 -4.53 10.48
N VAL A 39 -4.79 -3.58 9.96
CA VAL A 39 -4.62 -3.05 8.59
C VAL A 39 -4.05 -1.64 8.64
N THR A 40 -2.83 -1.50 8.15
CA THR A 40 -2.18 -0.19 7.96
C THR A 40 -2.15 0.13 6.47
N PHE A 41 -2.80 1.22 6.07
CA PHE A 41 -2.69 1.77 4.72
C PHE A 41 -1.77 2.97 4.73
N ARG A 42 -0.68 2.90 3.97
CA ARG A 42 0.34 3.97 3.89
C ARG A 42 0.48 4.46 2.45
N THR A 43 0.36 5.76 2.26
CA THR A 43 0.62 6.39 0.96
C THR A 43 1.98 7.07 0.94
N TYR A 44 2.56 7.16 -0.25
CA TYR A 44 3.86 7.81 -0.47
C TYR A 44 3.70 8.91 -1.51
N PRO A 45 3.73 10.19 -1.09
CA PRO A 45 3.68 11.32 -2.00
C PRO A 45 4.84 11.30 -3.00
N GLY A 46 4.57 11.71 -4.24
CA GLY A 46 5.61 11.78 -5.28
C GLY A 46 5.97 10.44 -5.94
N LEU A 47 5.38 9.33 -5.48
CA LEU A 47 5.81 7.99 -5.84
C LEU A 47 4.92 7.36 -6.93
N MET A 48 5.54 6.92 -8.03
CA MET A 48 4.89 6.26 -9.19
C MET A 48 5.05 4.73 -9.15
N HIS A 49 4.33 4.01 -10.01
CA HIS A 49 4.53 2.56 -10.19
C HIS A 49 5.94 2.26 -10.73
N SER A 50 6.75 1.52 -9.98
CA SER A 50 8.07 1.06 -10.42
C SER A 50 8.41 -0.29 -9.82
N SER A 51 8.97 -1.19 -10.64
CA SER A 51 9.17 -2.60 -10.31
C SER A 51 10.62 -3.10 -10.49
N CYS A 52 11.65 -2.22 -10.47
CA CYS A 52 13.04 -2.63 -10.76
C CYS A 52 14.13 -2.05 -9.82
N PRO A 53 15.30 -2.73 -9.67
CA PRO A 53 16.13 -2.74 -8.46
C PRO A 53 17.23 -1.67 -8.46
N GLN A 54 17.49 -1.12 -7.27
CA GLN A 54 18.64 -0.27 -6.91
C GLN A 54 18.81 1.07 -7.67
N LYS A 55 18.24 2.12 -7.05
CA LYS A 55 18.63 3.56 -7.08
C LYS A 55 18.17 4.46 -8.26
N PRO A 56 18.14 5.80 -8.07
CA PRO A 56 17.41 6.59 -7.09
C PRO A 56 16.26 7.31 -7.81
N LYS A 57 15.09 6.69 -7.80
CA LYS A 57 13.79 7.37 -7.94
C LYS A 57 12.94 6.72 -6.85
N LEU A 58 12.41 7.52 -5.92
CA LEU A 58 11.76 7.06 -4.68
C LEU A 58 11.03 5.73 -4.94
N ASN A 59 11.55 4.65 -4.39
CA ASN A 59 10.96 3.33 -4.56
C ASN A 59 9.96 3.12 -3.41
N MET A 60 8.84 2.47 -3.73
CA MET A 60 7.86 2.08 -2.71
C MET A 60 8.55 1.22 -1.63
N PHE A 61 9.50 0.39 -2.04
CA PHE A 61 10.12 -0.65 -1.22
C PHE A 61 11.15 -0.17 -0.17
N GLU A 62 11.79 1.01 -0.27
CA GLU A 62 12.70 1.47 0.81
C GLU A 62 11.97 2.12 1.98
N HIS A 63 10.70 2.47 1.81
CA HIS A 63 9.93 3.12 2.87
C HIS A 63 8.85 2.21 3.47
N VAL A 64 8.75 0.94 3.05
CA VAL A 64 7.92 -0.10 3.69
C VAL A 64 8.71 -0.76 4.81
#